data_AF-A0A161SXN9-F1
#
_entry.id   AF-A0A161SXN9-F1
#
_cell.length_a   1.000
_cell.length_b   1.000
_cell.length_c   1.000
_cell.angle_alpha   90.00
_cell.angle_beta   90.00
_cell.angle_gamma   90.00
#
_symmetry.space_group_name_H-M   'P 1'
#
loop_
_entity.id
_entity.type
_entity.pdbx_description
1 polymer ?
#
loop_
_entity_poly.entity_id
_entity_poly.type
_entity_poly.pdbx_seq_one_letter_code
_entity_poly.pdbx_strand_id
1 'polypeptide(L)'
;MLADEPEVRRALTEGDRAAVAGVVTAHPASPLAWAELADLADSEGRALDAFAYAVVAVDLAREQLRASGWRDGQPVPWSAESNRAYLRALDAERRSAERLGLDERAERAAADLAAADGEAAARIASEFTPTQVITIVGAGAGAFAPVVGTEARTGDPVAEPNAADAAGED
;
A
#
# COMPACT_ATOMS: atom_id res chain seq x y z
N MET A 1 20.43 -3.43 4.62
CA MET A 1 19.35 -3.32 5.63
C MET A 1 18.66 -1.99 5.44
N LEU A 2 17.40 -1.85 5.85
CA LEU A 2 16.69 -0.57 5.71
C LEU A 2 17.32 0.51 6.58
N ALA A 3 17.16 1.77 6.14
CA ALA A 3 17.52 2.93 6.95
C ALA A 3 16.68 2.95 8.23
N ASP A 4 17.27 3.42 9.33
CA ASP A 4 16.51 3.65 10.56
C ASP A 4 15.78 4.99 10.46
N GLU A 5 14.48 5.00 10.76
CA GLU A 5 13.58 6.15 10.63
C GLU A 5 12.94 6.49 11.99
N PRO A 6 13.75 6.94 12.98
CA PRO A 6 13.27 7.17 14.34
C PRO A 6 12.20 8.27 14.43
N GLU A 7 12.28 9.29 13.57
CA GLU A 7 11.27 10.36 13.49
C GLU A 7 9.91 9.85 13.01
N VAL A 8 9.90 8.97 12.02
CA VAL A 8 8.67 8.35 11.50
C VAL A 8 8.08 7.42 12.56
N ARG A 9 8.90 6.56 13.17
CA ARG A 9 8.49 5.65 14.25
C ARG A 9 7.88 6.41 15.42
N ARG A 10 8.50 7.52 15.83
CA ARG A 10 7.98 8.39 16.88
C ARG A 10 6.64 9.00 16.48
N ALA A 11 6.52 9.55 15.28
CA ALA A 11 5.27 10.15 14.80
C ALA A 11 4.11 9.14 14.78
N LEU A 12 4.38 7.89 14.39
CA LEU A 12 3.39 6.80 14.40
C LEU A 12 3.02 6.33 15.82
N THR A 13 3.96 6.42 16.77
CA THR A 13 3.73 6.00 18.16
C THR A 13 3.01 7.06 18.99
N GLU A 14 3.31 8.34 18.75
CA GLU A 14 2.72 9.48 19.45
C GLU A 14 1.38 9.91 18.83
N GLY A 15 1.17 9.64 17.54
CA GLY A 15 -0.05 9.97 16.82
C GLY A 15 -1.22 9.03 17.09
N ASP A 16 -2.43 9.48 16.78
CA ASP A 16 -3.59 8.61 16.72
C ASP A 16 -3.65 7.85 15.38
N ARG A 17 -4.57 6.88 15.26
CA ARG A 17 -4.76 6.13 14.01
C ARG A 17 -5.15 7.04 12.83
N ALA A 18 -5.84 8.15 13.09
CA ALA A 18 -6.24 9.10 12.05
C ALA A 18 -5.04 9.88 11.47
N ALA A 19 -3.95 10.01 12.23
CA ALA A 19 -2.75 10.73 11.82
C ALA A 19 -1.86 9.94 10.84
N VAL A 20 -2.03 8.63 10.67
CA VAL A 20 -1.12 7.77 9.86
C VAL A 20 -1.02 8.27 8.41
N ALA A 21 -2.14 8.66 7.78
CA ALA A 21 -2.12 9.23 6.43
C ALA A 21 -1.36 10.57 6.36
N GLY A 22 -1.41 11.36 7.44
CA GLY A 22 -0.61 12.59 7.58
C GLY A 22 0.89 12.29 7.68
N VAL A 23 1.27 11.22 8.40
CA VAL A 23 2.67 10.76 8.47
C VAL A 23 3.18 10.34 7.10
N VAL A 24 2.39 9.60 6.31
CA VAL A 24 2.75 9.24 4.93
C VAL A 24 2.94 10.48 4.06
N THR A 25 2.07 11.49 4.20
CA THR A 25 2.18 12.74 3.44
C THR A 25 3.44 13.53 3.82
N ALA A 26 3.82 13.52 5.10
CA ALA A 26 5.05 14.16 5.58
C ALA A 26 6.32 13.37 5.23
N HIS A 27 6.22 12.05 5.12
CA HIS A 27 7.34 11.12 4.86
C HIS A 27 7.01 10.15 3.71
N PRO A 28 6.78 10.64 2.48
CA PRO A 28 6.26 9.82 1.39
C PRO A 28 7.24 8.73 0.89
N ALA A 29 8.53 8.88 1.17
CA ALA A 29 9.56 7.89 0.84
C ALA A 29 9.76 6.81 1.92
N SER A 30 9.00 6.86 3.04
CA SER A 30 9.15 5.97 4.18
C SER A 30 8.38 4.67 3.99
N PRO A 31 9.04 3.51 3.82
CA PRO A 31 8.35 2.22 3.76
C PRO A 31 7.59 1.92 5.05
N LEU A 32 8.09 2.39 6.20
CA LEU A 32 7.43 2.21 7.48
C LEU A 32 6.07 2.91 7.53
N ALA A 33 6.00 4.18 7.09
CA ALA A 33 4.74 4.92 7.08
C ALA A 33 3.68 4.26 6.19
N TRP A 34 4.08 3.76 5.01
CA TRP A 34 3.19 3.03 4.11
C TRP A 34 2.76 1.67 4.66
N ALA A 35 3.65 0.94 5.35
CA ALA A 35 3.31 -0.34 5.97
C ALA A 35 2.26 -0.16 7.10
N GLU A 36 2.40 0.87 7.93
CA GLU A 36 1.37 1.19 8.94
C GLU A 36 0.03 1.59 8.32
N LEU A 37 0.06 2.36 7.21
CA LEU A 37 -1.15 2.73 6.51
C LEU A 37 -1.86 1.49 5.92
N ALA A 38 -1.10 0.51 5.43
CA ALA A 38 -1.63 -0.76 4.96
C ALA A 38 -2.29 -1.56 6.09
N ASP A 39 -1.64 -1.67 7.25
CA ASP A 39 -2.20 -2.36 8.42
C ASP A 39 -3.43 -1.63 8.98
N LEU A 40 -3.46 -0.30 8.97
CA LEU A 40 -4.63 0.49 9.32
C LEU A 40 -5.81 0.19 8.39
N ALA A 41 -5.59 0.24 7.08
CA ALA A 41 -6.62 -0.07 6.09
C ALA A 41 -7.14 -1.52 6.24
N ASP A 42 -6.25 -2.48 6.50
CA ASP A 42 -6.64 -3.87 6.74
C ASP A 42 -7.54 -4.02 7.97
N SER A 43 -7.21 -3.30 9.05
CA SER A 43 -7.99 -3.30 10.30
C SER A 43 -9.39 -2.69 10.14
N GLU A 44 -9.57 -1.83 9.14
CA GLU A 44 -10.85 -1.22 8.77
C GLU A 44 -11.61 -2.05 7.71
N GLY A 45 -11.06 -3.20 7.30
CA GLY A 45 -11.66 -4.06 6.28
C GLY A 45 -11.49 -3.54 4.85
N ARG A 46 -10.66 -2.52 4.62
CA ARG A 46 -10.41 -1.93 3.29
C ARG A 46 -9.32 -2.71 2.55
N ALA A 47 -9.64 -3.94 2.13
CA ALA A 47 -8.67 -4.86 1.53
C ALA A 47 -7.96 -4.32 0.27
N LEU A 48 -8.68 -3.58 -0.60
CA LEU A 48 -8.09 -2.95 -1.78
C LEU A 48 -7.05 -1.88 -1.41
N ASP A 49 -7.37 -1.04 -0.43
CA ASP A 49 -6.48 0.03 0.03
C ASP A 49 -5.26 -0.57 0.74
N ALA A 50 -5.47 -1.57 1.61
CA ALA A 50 -4.40 -2.30 2.27
C ALA A 50 -3.42 -2.91 1.26
N PHE A 51 -3.94 -3.52 0.20
CA PHE A 51 -3.12 -4.08 -0.88
C PHE A 51 -2.31 -2.99 -1.59
N ALA A 52 -2.97 -1.91 -2.02
CA ALA A 52 -2.30 -0.82 -2.72
C ALA A 52 -1.19 -0.17 -1.88
N TYR A 53 -1.43 0.07 -0.58
CA TYR A 53 -0.44 0.64 0.33
C TYR A 53 0.71 -0.32 0.61
N ALA A 54 0.43 -1.62 0.77
CA ALA A 54 1.45 -2.64 1.00
C ALA A 54 2.41 -2.77 -0.21
N VAL A 55 1.88 -2.74 -1.44
CA VAL A 55 2.70 -2.75 -2.67
C VAL A 55 3.69 -1.58 -2.66
N VAL A 56 3.23 -0.36 -2.35
CA VAL A 56 4.09 0.84 -2.28
C VAL A 56 5.16 0.68 -1.20
N ALA A 57 4.80 0.18 -0.02
CA ALA A 57 5.75 -0.08 1.07
C ALA A 57 6.83 -1.09 0.66
N VAL A 58 6.44 -2.19 0.00
CA VAL A 58 7.36 -3.23 -0.49
C VAL A 58 8.32 -2.66 -1.53
N ASP A 59 7.84 -1.87 -2.49
CA ASP A 59 8.67 -1.30 -3.55
C ASP A 59 9.69 -0.29 -3.00
N LEU A 60 9.26 0.64 -2.13
CA LEU A 60 10.16 1.59 -1.47
C LEU A 60 11.20 0.88 -0.60
N ALA A 61 10.80 -0.15 0.15
CA ALA A 61 11.73 -0.92 0.96
C ALA A 61 12.77 -1.65 0.10
N ARG A 62 12.36 -2.25 -1.03
CA ARG A 62 13.28 -2.90 -1.97
C ARG A 62 14.24 -1.90 -2.59
N GLU A 63 13.78 -0.71 -2.96
CA GLU A 63 14.63 0.37 -3.45
C GLU A 63 15.72 0.74 -2.42
N GLN A 64 15.32 1.00 -1.17
CA GLN A 64 16.27 1.31 -0.10
C GLN A 64 17.24 0.16 0.19
N LEU A 65 16.75 -1.08 0.20
CA LEU A 65 17.60 -2.27 0.37
C LEU A 65 18.64 -2.36 -0.76
N ARG A 66 18.22 -2.20 -2.02
CA ARG A 66 19.13 -2.23 -3.18
C ARG A 66 20.15 -1.11 -3.12
N ALA A 67 19.76 0.09 -2.70
CA ALA A 67 20.69 1.20 -2.46
C ALA A 67 21.74 0.85 -1.39
N SER A 68 21.40 0.01 -0.40
CA SER A 68 22.32 -0.51 0.61
C SER A 68 23.17 -1.72 0.15
N GLY A 69 23.10 -2.10 -1.14
CA GLY A 69 23.85 -3.21 -1.71
C GLY A 69 23.19 -4.59 -1.56
N TRP A 70 21.95 -4.66 -1.08
CA TRP A 70 21.16 -5.90 -1.04
C TRP A 70 20.75 -6.33 -2.46
N ARG A 71 20.64 -7.64 -2.65
CA ARG A 71 20.15 -8.27 -3.88
C ARG A 71 18.96 -9.16 -3.58
N ASP A 72 18.04 -9.25 -4.53
CA ASP A 72 16.87 -10.11 -4.45
C ASP A 72 17.26 -11.54 -4.04
N GLY A 73 16.57 -12.08 -3.04
CA GLY A 73 16.83 -13.40 -2.45
C GLY A 73 17.85 -13.43 -1.31
N GLN A 74 18.53 -12.32 -0.98
CA GLN A 74 19.34 -12.25 0.24
C GLN A 74 18.46 -12.11 1.48
N PRO A 75 18.86 -12.70 2.63
CA PRO A 75 18.08 -12.64 3.86
C PRO A 75 17.95 -11.20 4.37
N VAL A 76 16.79 -10.89 4.96
CA VAL A 76 16.45 -9.61 5.58
C VAL A 76 15.89 -9.93 6.97
N PRO A 77 16.75 -10.06 7.99
CA PRO A 77 16.34 -10.65 9.27
C PRO A 77 15.44 -9.71 10.09
N TRP A 78 14.45 -10.29 10.78
CA TRP A 78 13.51 -9.62 11.69
C TRP A 78 14.19 -8.95 12.89
N SER A 79 15.37 -9.46 13.28
CA SER A 79 16.14 -8.97 14.42
C SER A 79 16.54 -7.50 14.29
N ALA A 80 16.72 -7.01 13.06
CA ALA A 80 16.91 -5.60 12.79
C ALA A 80 15.56 -4.88 12.72
N GLU A 81 15.32 -3.95 13.63
CA GLU A 81 14.04 -3.24 13.72
C GLU A 81 13.66 -2.50 12.43
N SER A 82 14.63 -1.88 11.74
CA SER A 82 14.39 -1.19 10.47
C SER A 82 13.85 -2.11 9.38
N ASN A 83 14.26 -3.39 9.37
CA ASN A 83 13.79 -4.37 8.39
C ASN A 83 12.32 -4.76 8.58
N ARG A 84 11.73 -4.54 9.77
CA ARG A 84 10.37 -4.96 10.07
C ARG A 84 9.33 -4.28 9.17
N ALA A 85 9.61 -3.07 8.68
CA ALA A 85 8.76 -2.39 7.71
C ALA A 85 8.58 -3.22 6.44
N TYR A 86 9.66 -3.76 5.87
CA TYR A 86 9.62 -4.62 4.69
C TYR A 86 8.85 -5.93 4.95
N LEU A 87 9.16 -6.59 6.07
CA LEU A 87 8.57 -7.89 6.41
C LEU A 87 7.07 -7.76 6.70
N ARG A 88 6.66 -6.71 7.40
CA ARG A 88 5.24 -6.39 7.64
C ARG A 88 4.52 -6.03 6.35
N ALA A 89 5.15 -5.25 5.46
CA ALA A 89 4.56 -4.91 4.17
C ALA A 89 4.32 -6.16 3.28
N LEU A 90 5.26 -7.11 3.24
CA LEU A 90 5.07 -8.38 2.54
C LEU A 90 3.91 -9.20 3.13
N ASP A 91 3.78 -9.26 4.45
CA ASP A 91 2.67 -9.96 5.09
C ASP A 91 1.32 -9.26 4.85
N ALA A 92 1.28 -7.93 4.90
CA ALA A 92 0.10 -7.14 4.56
C ALA A 92 -0.33 -7.34 3.11
N GLU A 93 0.65 -7.34 2.19
CA GLU A 93 0.43 -7.63 0.77
C GLU A 93 -0.12 -9.04 0.56
N ARG A 94 0.47 -10.05 1.22
CA ARG A 94 -0.02 -11.43 1.17
C ARG A 94 -1.47 -11.53 1.64
N ARG A 95 -1.77 -11.04 2.84
CA ARG A 95 -3.12 -11.11 3.46
C ARG A 95 -4.17 -10.39 2.63
N SER A 96 -3.85 -9.20 2.12
CA SER A 96 -4.78 -8.41 1.32
C SER A 96 -4.98 -9.00 -0.08
N ALA A 97 -3.93 -9.55 -0.71
CA ALA A 97 -4.03 -10.29 -1.96
C ALA A 97 -4.93 -11.53 -1.83
N GLU A 98 -4.82 -12.30 -0.73
CA GLU A 98 -5.71 -13.43 -0.43
C GLU A 98 -7.17 -12.97 -0.37
N ARG A 99 -7.45 -11.87 0.34
CA ARG A 99 -8.82 -11.31 0.44
C ARG A 99 -9.39 -10.83 -0.90
N LEU A 100 -8.52 -10.43 -1.84
CA LEU A 100 -8.90 -9.99 -3.18
C LEU A 100 -8.97 -11.13 -4.21
N GLY A 101 -8.59 -12.37 -3.84
CA GLY A 101 -8.51 -13.51 -4.76
C GLY A 101 -7.34 -13.43 -5.74
N LEU A 102 -6.25 -12.74 -5.37
CA LEU A 102 -5.03 -12.61 -6.16
C LEU A 102 -4.01 -13.68 -5.75
N ASP A 103 -4.36 -14.95 -5.95
CA ASP A 103 -3.64 -16.11 -5.38
C ASP A 103 -2.15 -16.14 -5.74
N GLU A 104 -1.79 -15.96 -7.02
CA GLU A 104 -0.39 -15.91 -7.46
C GLU A 104 0.41 -14.78 -6.79
N ARG A 105 -0.28 -13.68 -6.45
CA ARG A 105 0.35 -12.53 -5.80
C ARG A 105 0.57 -12.80 -4.32
N ALA A 106 -0.39 -13.46 -3.66
CA ALA A 106 -0.28 -13.90 -2.29
C ALA A 106 0.84 -14.93 -2.12
N GLU A 107 0.90 -15.94 -2.99
CA GLU A 107 1.94 -16.97 -2.97
C GLU A 107 3.34 -16.38 -3.12
N ARG A 108 3.51 -15.42 -4.04
CA ARG A 108 4.78 -14.73 -4.24
C ARG A 108 5.20 -13.93 -3.01
N ALA A 109 4.28 -13.15 -2.43
CA ALA A 109 4.56 -12.38 -1.22
C ALA A 109 4.92 -13.29 -0.03
N ALA A 110 4.25 -14.44 0.11
CA ALA A 110 4.57 -15.45 1.11
C ALA A 110 5.97 -16.06 0.91
N ALA A 111 6.32 -16.39 -0.34
CA ALA A 111 7.64 -16.92 -0.68
C ALA A 111 8.75 -15.89 -0.42
N ASP A 112 8.53 -14.62 -0.80
CA ASP A 112 9.46 -13.52 -0.55
C ASP A 112 9.67 -13.30 0.96
N LEU A 113 8.60 -13.37 1.75
CA LEU A 113 8.67 -13.24 3.21
C LEU A 113 9.46 -14.39 3.84
N ALA A 114 9.17 -15.63 3.45
CA ALA A 114 9.86 -16.82 3.96
C ALA A 114 11.35 -16.85 3.56
N ALA A 115 11.68 -16.37 2.37
CA ALA A 115 13.06 -16.25 1.90
C ALA A 115 13.82 -15.13 2.65
N ALA A 116 13.14 -14.04 3.00
CA ALA A 116 13.72 -12.94 3.76
C ALA A 116 14.03 -13.36 5.21
N ASP A 117 13.06 -13.96 5.90
CA ASP A 117 13.21 -14.50 7.26
C ASP A 117 12.08 -15.50 7.57
N GLY A 118 12.45 -16.75 7.88
CA GLY A 118 11.51 -17.84 8.12
C GLY A 118 10.68 -17.70 9.42
N GLU A 119 11.11 -16.88 10.38
CA GLU A 119 10.34 -16.60 11.60
C GLU A 119 9.40 -15.41 11.45
N ALA A 120 9.60 -14.55 10.45
CA ALA A 120 8.91 -13.27 10.35
C ALA A 120 7.39 -13.39 10.37
N ALA A 121 6.81 -14.32 9.59
CA ALA A 121 5.36 -14.52 9.57
C ALA A 121 4.78 -14.85 10.97
N ALA A 122 5.45 -15.74 11.71
CA ALA A 122 5.04 -16.11 13.06
C ALA A 122 5.19 -14.93 14.04
N ARG A 123 6.29 -14.17 13.95
CA ARG A 123 6.51 -12.97 14.76
C ARG A 123 5.46 -11.91 14.50
N ILE A 124 5.16 -11.61 13.23
CA ILE A 124 4.12 -10.64 12.83
C ILE A 124 2.78 -11.03 13.42
N ALA A 125 2.37 -12.31 13.29
CA ALA A 125 1.12 -12.78 13.84
C ALA A 125 1.02 -12.59 15.37
N SER A 126 2.13 -12.76 16.09
CA SER A 126 2.20 -12.59 17.55
C SER A 126 2.35 -11.15 18.04
N GLU A 127 3.10 -10.31 17.31
CA GLU A 127 3.50 -8.97 17.76
C GLU A 127 2.58 -7.87 17.17
N PHE A 128 2.01 -8.11 15.99
CA PHE A 128 1.22 -7.15 15.23
C PHE A 128 -0.17 -7.71 14.90
N THR A 129 -0.73 -8.52 15.80
CA THR A 129 -2.04 -9.15 15.62
C THR A 129 -3.05 -8.11 15.13
N PRO A 130 -3.63 -8.28 13.92
CA PRO A 130 -4.70 -7.41 13.49
C PRO A 130 -5.79 -7.55 14.55
N THR A 131 -6.14 -6.45 15.21
CA THR A 131 -7.31 -6.44 16.10
C THR A 131 -8.49 -6.85 15.24
N GLN A 132 -8.86 -8.13 15.30
CA GLN A 132 -10.09 -8.59 14.69
C GLN A 132 -11.18 -7.77 15.34
N VAL A 133 -11.87 -6.96 14.54
CA VAL A 133 -13.07 -6.29 14.98
C VAL A 133 -14.06 -7.40 15.29
N ILE A 134 -14.16 -7.79 16.57
CA ILE A 134 -15.30 -8.55 17.07
C ILE A 134 -16.48 -7.61 16.85
N THR A 135 -17.14 -7.79 15.71
CA THR A 135 -18.36 -7.09 15.40
C THR A 135 -19.42 -7.68 16.33
N ILE A 136 -19.59 -7.07 17.51
CA ILE A 136 -20.81 -7.26 18.28
C ILE A 136 -21.89 -6.70 17.38
N VAL A 137 -22.69 -7.59 16.78
CA VAL A 137 -23.82 -7.23 15.91
C VAL A 137 -24.82 -6.43 16.75
N GLY A 138 -24.64 -5.12 16.79
CA GLY A 138 -25.67 -4.16 17.12
C GLY A 138 -26.44 -3.88 15.84
N ALA A 139 -27.69 -4.33 15.78
CA ALA A 139 -28.59 -4.08 14.67
C ALA A 139 -28.64 -2.58 14.34
N GLY A 140 -28.19 -2.22 13.13
CA GLY A 140 -28.16 -0.85 12.62
C GLY A 140 -27.76 -0.83 11.15
N ALA A 141 -28.70 -1.24 10.29
CA ALA A 141 -28.57 -1.16 8.84
C ALA A 141 -28.47 0.30 8.35
N GLY A 142 -27.69 0.52 7.28
CA GLY A 142 -27.66 1.78 6.51
C GLY A 142 -26.35 1.93 5.73
N ALA A 143 -26.13 1.15 4.67
CA ALA A 143 -26.42 1.52 3.29
C ALA A 143 -25.49 2.62 2.72
N PHE A 144 -24.45 2.19 2.01
CA PHE A 144 -23.80 3.03 1.02
C PHE A 144 -24.83 3.40 -0.06
N ALA A 145 -25.13 4.69 -0.20
CA ALA A 145 -25.85 5.21 -1.35
C ALA A 145 -24.90 5.24 -2.57
N PRO A 146 -25.35 4.86 -3.78
CA PRO A 146 -24.53 4.99 -4.97
C PRO A 146 -24.32 6.49 -5.29
N VAL A 147 -23.08 6.89 -5.54
CA VAL A 147 -22.78 8.22 -6.07
C VAL A 147 -23.37 8.30 -7.48
N VAL A 148 -24.27 9.26 -7.70
CA VAL A 148 -24.82 9.57 -9.02
C VAL A 148 -23.69 10.15 -9.88
N GLY A 149 -23.55 9.61 -11.09
CA GLY A 149 -22.44 9.87 -12.00
C GLY A 149 -22.22 11.36 -12.33
N THR A 150 -20.95 11.73 -12.36
CA THR A 150 -20.50 12.96 -13.04
C THR A 150 -20.61 12.71 -14.55
N GLU A 151 -21.52 13.41 -15.22
CA GLU A 151 -21.58 13.46 -16.67
C GLU A 151 -20.24 14.01 -17.21
N ALA A 152 -19.56 13.20 -18.01
CA ALA A 152 -18.43 13.66 -18.82
C ALA A 152 -18.98 14.63 -19.87
N ARG A 153 -18.69 15.93 -19.73
CA ARG A 153 -18.89 16.88 -20.83
C ARG A 153 -17.88 16.58 -21.93
N THR A 154 -18.33 15.91 -22.98
CA THR A 154 -17.61 15.84 -24.26
C THR A 154 -17.37 17.27 -24.74
N GLY A 155 -16.10 17.65 -24.90
CA GLY A 155 -15.70 18.95 -25.41
C GLY A 155 -16.22 19.20 -26.83
N ASP A 156 -16.47 20.46 -27.15
CA ASP A 156 -16.94 20.90 -28.47
C ASP A 156 -16.01 20.42 -29.60
N PRO A 157 -16.56 20.07 -30.78
CA PRO A 157 -15.75 19.65 -31.91
C PRO A 157 -14.90 20.83 -32.42
N VAL A 158 -13.59 20.59 -32.55
CA VAL A 158 -12.65 21.48 -33.24
C VAL A 158 -13.07 21.56 -34.71
N ALA A 159 -13.34 22.77 -35.20
CA ALA A 159 -13.68 23.01 -36.60
C ALA A 159 -12.51 22.63 -37.52
N GLU A 160 -12.77 21.78 -38.52
CA GLU A 160 -11.81 21.46 -39.58
C GLU A 160 -11.53 22.70 -40.45
N PRO A 161 -10.27 22.93 -40.87
CA PRO A 161 -9.95 24.01 -41.79
C PRO A 161 -10.51 23.69 -43.19
N ASN A 162 -11.34 24.59 -43.72
CA ASN A 162 -11.94 24.48 -45.05
C ASN A 162 -10.86 24.61 -46.14
N ALA A 163 -10.65 23.53 -46.89
CA ALA A 163 -9.83 23.51 -48.11
C ALA A 163 -10.63 24.12 -49.28
N ALA A 164 -10.73 25.44 -49.31
CA ALA A 164 -11.30 26.18 -50.43
C ALA A 164 -10.61 27.54 -50.59
N ASP A 165 -9.30 27.51 -50.83
CA ASP A 165 -8.56 28.58 -51.52
C ASP A 165 -7.45 27.92 -52.35
N ALA A 166 -7.87 27.12 -53.33
CA ALA A 166 -7.03 26.56 -54.37
C ALA A 166 -7.77 26.64 -55.70
N ALA A 167 -8.02 27.85 -56.20
CA ALA A 167 -8.33 28.09 -57.61
C ALA A 167 -8.21 29.59 -57.97
N GLY A 168 -7.17 29.93 -58.73
CA GLY A 168 -7.30 30.93 -59.79
C GLY A 168 -6.44 32.19 -59.64
N GLU A 169 -5.20 32.15 -60.12
CA GLU A 169 -4.59 33.29 -60.82
C GLU A 169 -3.86 32.73 -62.05
N ASP A 170 -4.33 33.15 -63.23
CA ASP A 170 -3.64 33.12 -64.53
C ASP A 170 -2.83 34.42 -64.69
#